data_AF-A0A220VH91-F1
#
_entry.id   AF-A0A220VH91-F1
#
_cell.length_a   1.000
_cell.length_b   1.000
_cell.length_c   1.000
_cell.angle_alpha   90.00
_cell.angle_beta   90.00
_cell.angle_gamma   90.00
#
_symmetry.space_group_name_H-M   'P 1'
#
loop_
_entity.id
_entity.type
_entity.pdbx_description
1 polymer ?
#
loop_
_entity_poly.entity_id
_entity_poly.type
_entity_poly.pdbx_seq_one_letter_code
_entity_poly.pdbx_strand_id
1 'polypeptide(L)'
;MYCIFLWHDATILCNVYRVLNLLILSEFNMSNEITKETVFHLADQLHNLGELPTDLKIRELNNHSGRISVINQFLKSWETEKSVEERIQEMRTVYEDKIEKLELELSKTKKSTTSTSATDLKKQLTQEKALVTKLRKEIKAKDDLILKLEKSTTANTSNNVSTPNRSTTKSGRPVRSRPSKAEK
;
A
#
# COMPACT_ATOMS: atom_id res chain seq x y z
N MET A 1 37.60 -37.59 -16.03
CA MET A 1 36.91 -38.12 -17.23
C MET A 1 35.43 -37.69 -17.23
N TYR A 2 35.15 -36.38 -17.08
CA TYR A 2 33.77 -35.84 -17.00
C TYR A 2 33.53 -34.68 -17.99
N CYS A 3 34.57 -34.16 -18.65
CA CYS A 3 34.45 -33.01 -19.56
C CYS A 3 33.92 -33.38 -20.96
N ILE A 4 33.99 -34.65 -21.36
CA ILE A 4 33.57 -35.09 -22.70
C ILE A 4 32.03 -35.25 -22.78
N PHE A 5 31.39 -35.64 -21.68
CA PHE A 5 29.93 -35.84 -21.64
C PHE A 5 29.16 -34.51 -21.73
N LEU A 6 29.60 -33.46 -21.01
CA LEU A 6 28.95 -32.15 -21.05
C LEU A 6 29.00 -31.48 -22.44
N TRP A 7 30.07 -31.71 -23.21
CA TRP A 7 30.18 -31.20 -24.58
C TRP A 7 29.27 -31.95 -25.54
N HIS A 8 29.12 -33.26 -25.34
CA HIS A 8 28.24 -34.09 -26.15
C HIS A 8 26.76 -33.71 -25.92
N ASP A 9 26.37 -33.44 -24.67
CA ASP A 9 25.02 -33.02 -24.30
C ASP A 9 24.67 -31.62 -24.83
N ALA A 10 25.61 -30.66 -24.80
CA ALA A 10 25.41 -29.34 -25.39
C ALA A 10 25.25 -29.41 -26.91
N THR A 11 26.00 -30.28 -27.58
CA THR A 11 25.91 -30.49 -29.04
C THR A 11 24.58 -31.16 -29.41
N ILE A 12 24.12 -32.11 -28.60
CA ILE A 12 22.81 -32.76 -28.79
C ILE A 12 21.69 -31.75 -28.57
N LEU A 13 21.72 -30.94 -27.51
CA LEU A 13 20.72 -29.89 -27.29
C LEU A 13 20.67 -28.89 -28.45
N CYS A 14 21.83 -28.47 -28.96
CA CYS A 14 21.91 -27.53 -30.07
C CYS A 14 21.35 -28.13 -31.37
N ASN A 15 21.62 -29.42 -31.63
CA ASN A 15 21.06 -30.13 -32.77
C ASN A 15 19.55 -30.37 -32.63
N VAL A 16 19.06 -30.70 -31.44
CA VAL A 16 17.62 -30.86 -31.18
C VAL A 16 16.90 -29.53 -31.37
N TYR A 17 17.47 -28.42 -30.88
CA TYR A 17 16.90 -27.09 -31.07
C TYR A 17 16.88 -26.69 -32.55
N ARG A 18 17.95 -27.00 -33.28
CA ARG A 18 18.03 -26.77 -34.73
C ARG A 18 17.01 -27.62 -35.50
N VAL A 19 16.83 -28.89 -35.15
CA VAL A 19 15.84 -29.79 -35.76
C VAL A 19 14.42 -29.35 -35.41
N LEU A 20 14.15 -28.94 -34.17
CA LEU A 20 12.86 -28.38 -33.78
C LEU A 20 12.53 -27.10 -34.56
N ASN A 21 13.49 -26.18 -34.69
CA ASN A 21 13.32 -24.99 -35.52
C ASN A 21 13.04 -25.33 -36.98
N LEU A 22 13.74 -26.32 -37.54
CA LEU A 22 13.50 -26.79 -38.91
C LEU A 22 12.12 -27.46 -39.06
N LEU A 23 11.63 -28.16 -38.03
CA LEU A 23 10.32 -28.79 -38.03
C LEU A 23 9.20 -27.74 -37.96
N ILE A 24 9.35 -26.73 -37.09
CA ILE A 24 8.42 -25.59 -36.98
C ILE A 24 8.37 -24.82 -38.31
N LEU A 25 9.52 -24.65 -38.98
CA LEU A 25 9.59 -24.05 -40.31
C LEU A 25 8.90 -24.88 -41.39
N SER A 26 8.81 -26.21 -41.24
CA SER A 26 8.12 -27.08 -42.21
C SER A 26 6.60 -27.00 -42.09
N GLU A 27 6.07 -26.81 -40.87
CA GLU A 27 4.62 -26.71 -40.63
C GLU A 27 4.06 -25.32 -40.99
N PHE A 28 4.88 -24.26 -40.92
CA PHE A 28 4.48 -22.91 -41.33
C PHE A 28 4.52 -22.69 -42.86
N ASN A 29 5.11 -23.61 -43.62
CA ASN A 29 5.44 -23.44 -45.05
C ASN A 29 4.36 -23.94 -46.03
N MET A 30 3.10 -24.04 -45.60
CA MET A 30 2.01 -24.50 -46.48
C MET A 30 1.43 -23.38 -47.37
N SER A 31 2.02 -22.19 -47.38
CA SER A 31 1.64 -21.11 -48.30
C SER A 31 2.85 -20.64 -49.10
N ASN A 32 2.77 -20.76 -50.43
CA ASN A 32 3.74 -20.17 -51.36
C ASN A 32 3.71 -18.62 -51.35
N GLU A 33 2.82 -18.01 -50.57
CA GLU A 33 2.64 -16.57 -50.49
C GLU A 33 3.37 -15.99 -49.27
N ILE A 34 4.24 -15.02 -49.52
CA ILE A 34 4.99 -14.33 -48.47
C ILE A 34 4.09 -13.32 -47.77
N THR A 35 3.92 -13.47 -46.46
CA THR A 35 3.09 -12.59 -45.64
C THR A 35 3.94 -11.67 -44.77
N LYS A 36 3.32 -10.66 -44.14
CA LYS A 36 4.01 -9.78 -43.19
C LYS A 36 4.56 -10.58 -42.02
N GLU A 37 3.76 -11.50 -41.47
CA GLU A 37 4.08 -12.28 -40.27
C GLU A 37 5.28 -13.20 -40.50
N THR A 38 5.35 -13.84 -41.68
CA THR A 38 6.47 -14.70 -42.04
C THR A 38 7.78 -13.92 -42.19
N VAL A 39 7.75 -12.76 -42.85
CA VAL A 39 8.92 -11.87 -42.95
C VAL A 39 9.37 -11.37 -41.58
N PHE A 40 8.43 -10.99 -40.72
CA PHE A 40 8.73 -10.50 -39.37
C PHE A 40 9.37 -11.58 -38.50
N HIS A 41 8.80 -12.79 -38.52
CA HIS A 41 9.33 -13.92 -37.77
C HIS A 41 10.74 -14.31 -38.23
N LEU A 42 10.98 -14.38 -39.55
CA LEU A 42 12.31 -14.67 -40.09
C LEU A 42 13.30 -13.54 -39.78
N ALA A 43 12.86 -12.28 -39.82
CA ALA A 43 13.69 -11.14 -39.45
C ALA A 43 14.07 -11.16 -37.96
N ASP A 44 13.13 -11.52 -37.08
CA ASP A 44 13.38 -11.72 -35.65
C ASP A 44 14.38 -12.85 -35.40
N GLN A 45 14.27 -13.97 -36.12
CA GLN A 45 15.24 -15.07 -36.00
C GLN A 45 16.65 -14.62 -36.38
N LEU A 46 16.80 -13.92 -37.50
CA LEU A 46 18.10 -13.40 -37.94
C LEU A 46 18.67 -12.38 -36.94
N HIS A 47 17.84 -11.46 -36.48
CA HIS A 47 18.24 -10.47 -35.48
C HIS A 47 18.69 -11.12 -34.17
N ASN A 48 17.98 -12.15 -33.69
CA ASN A 48 18.35 -12.90 -32.49
C ASN A 48 19.66 -13.71 -32.65
N LEU A 49 20.03 -14.05 -33.89
CA LEU A 49 21.31 -14.69 -34.22
C LEU A 49 22.44 -13.66 -34.40
N GLY A 50 22.15 -12.35 -34.30
CA GLY A 50 23.10 -11.28 -34.56
C GLY A 50 23.34 -11.01 -36.05
N GLU A 51 22.50 -11.55 -36.93
CA GLU A 51 22.57 -11.32 -38.37
C GLU A 51 21.59 -10.21 -38.81
N LEU A 52 22.00 -9.41 -39.80
CA LEU A 52 21.11 -8.39 -40.37
C LEU A 52 20.06 -9.05 -41.27
N PRO A 53 18.75 -8.83 -41.02
CA PRO A 53 17.70 -9.39 -41.86
C PRO A 53 17.66 -8.66 -43.20
N THR A 54 18.19 -9.33 -44.23
CA THR A 54 18.17 -8.85 -45.62
C THR A 54 17.15 -9.63 -46.44
N ASP A 55 16.70 -9.04 -47.54
CA ASP A 55 15.76 -9.66 -48.47
C ASP A 55 16.27 -10.99 -49.03
N LEU A 56 17.55 -11.06 -49.36
CA LEU A 56 18.21 -12.28 -49.79
C LEU A 56 18.14 -13.37 -48.72
N LYS A 57 18.42 -13.01 -47.46
CA LYS A 57 18.46 -13.97 -46.37
C LYS A 57 17.07 -14.49 -45.99
N ILE A 58 16.07 -13.61 -45.97
CA ILE A 58 14.68 -13.99 -45.78
C ILE A 58 14.20 -14.89 -46.90
N ARG A 59 14.59 -14.58 -48.14
CA ARG A 59 14.26 -15.38 -49.31
C ARG A 59 14.94 -16.75 -49.27
N GLU A 60 16.19 -16.85 -48.83
CA GLU A 60 16.87 -18.13 -48.57
C GLU A 60 16.11 -18.99 -47.54
N LEU A 61 15.72 -18.37 -46.42
CA LEU A 61 14.97 -19.05 -45.36
C LEU A 61 13.56 -19.45 -45.78
N ASN A 62 13.00 -18.78 -46.79
CA ASN A 62 11.68 -19.03 -47.35
C ASN A 62 11.71 -19.80 -48.68
N ASN A 63 12.64 -20.75 -48.86
CA ASN A 63 12.74 -21.61 -50.05
C ASN A 63 12.80 -20.84 -51.40
N HIS A 64 13.47 -19.69 -51.40
CA HIS A 64 13.56 -18.77 -52.53
C HIS A 64 12.23 -18.16 -53.01
N SER A 65 11.16 -18.31 -52.23
CA SER A 65 9.83 -17.78 -52.51
C SER A 65 9.66 -16.34 -52.01
N GLY A 66 8.69 -15.64 -52.61
CA GLY A 66 8.37 -14.26 -52.32
C GLY A 66 9.03 -13.25 -53.27
N ARG A 67 8.31 -12.16 -53.55
CA ARG A 67 8.83 -11.04 -54.35
C ARG A 67 9.69 -10.14 -53.48
N ILE A 68 10.90 -9.83 -53.94
CA ILE A 68 11.85 -8.94 -53.25
C ILE A 68 11.22 -7.60 -52.88
N SER A 69 10.39 -7.02 -53.75
CA SER A 69 9.69 -5.76 -53.47
C SER A 69 8.77 -5.84 -52.25
N VAL A 70 8.07 -6.96 -52.08
CA VAL A 70 7.14 -7.21 -50.96
C VAL A 70 7.94 -7.47 -49.68
N ILE A 71 9.01 -8.27 -49.76
CA ILE A 71 9.92 -8.53 -48.64
C ILE A 71 10.52 -7.22 -48.14
N ASN A 72 11.05 -6.38 -49.04
CA ASN A 72 11.64 -5.10 -48.69
C ASN A 72 10.62 -4.14 -48.06
N GLN A 73 9.36 -4.17 -48.50
CA GLN A 73 8.30 -3.38 -47.87
C GLN A 73 8.07 -3.83 -46.41
N PHE A 74 7.94 -5.13 -46.18
CA PHE A 74 7.74 -5.67 -44.84
C PHE A 74 8.97 -5.53 -43.94
N LEU A 75 10.18 -5.67 -44.48
CA LEU A 75 11.43 -5.42 -43.76
C LEU A 75 11.51 -3.98 -43.22
N LYS A 76 11.15 -2.98 -44.05
CA LYS A 76 11.07 -1.59 -43.58
C LYS A 76 10.07 -1.42 -42.44
N SER A 77 8.91 -2.07 -42.53
CA SER A 77 7.93 -2.05 -41.44
C SER A 77 8.48 -2.71 -40.17
N TRP A 78 9.17 -3.85 -40.31
CA TRP A 78 9.80 -4.54 -39.19
C TRP A 78 10.88 -3.69 -38.52
N GLU A 79 11.74 -3.03 -39.30
CA GLU A 79 12.77 -2.11 -38.78
C GLU A 79 12.13 -0.96 -37.98
N THR A 80 11.06 -0.37 -38.49
CA THR A 80 10.35 0.69 -37.78
C THR A 80 9.70 0.19 -36.49
N GLU A 81 9.10 -1.00 -36.50
CA GLU A 81 8.48 -1.59 -35.32
C GLU A 81 9.54 -1.96 -34.26
N LYS A 82 10.70 -2.49 -34.66
CA LYS A 82 11.83 -2.75 -33.75
C LYS A 82 12.38 -1.49 -33.12
N SER A 83 12.58 -0.43 -33.90
CA SER A 83 13.05 0.84 -33.36
C SER A 83 12.07 1.43 -32.34
N VAL A 84 10.76 1.28 -32.56
CA VAL A 84 9.74 1.71 -31.60
C VAL A 84 9.78 0.84 -30.34
N GLU A 85 9.90 -0.48 -30.47
CA GLU A 85 9.98 -1.40 -29.34
C GLU A 85 11.20 -1.11 -28.45
N GLU A 86 12.38 -0.91 -29.05
CA GLU A 86 13.60 -0.52 -28.34
C GLU A 86 13.40 0.78 -27.57
N ARG A 87 12.78 1.78 -28.20
CA ARG A 87 12.47 3.06 -27.55
C ARG A 87 11.44 2.93 -26.43
N ILE A 88 10.44 2.07 -26.57
CA ILE A 88 9.48 1.76 -25.49
C ILE A 88 10.22 1.11 -24.32
N GLN A 89 11.12 0.17 -24.60
CA GLN A 89 11.90 -0.50 -23.57
C GLN A 89 12.83 0.46 -22.83
N GLU A 90 13.50 1.37 -23.54
CA GLU A 90 14.28 2.45 -22.93
C GLU A 90 13.40 3.33 -22.03
N MET A 91 12.25 3.79 -22.52
CA MET A 91 11.33 4.59 -21.70
C MET A 91 10.86 3.82 -20.46
N ARG A 92 10.56 2.52 -20.58
CA ARG A 92 10.17 1.67 -19.47
C ARG A 92 11.22 1.70 -18.36
N THR A 93 12.50 1.51 -18.70
CA THR A 93 13.59 1.53 -17.70
C THR A 93 13.65 2.87 -16.96
N VAL A 94 13.50 3.99 -17.67
CA VAL A 94 13.48 5.34 -17.07
C VAL A 94 12.30 5.54 -16.12
N TYR A 95 11.12 5.01 -16.47
CA TYR A 95 9.94 5.10 -15.61
C TYR A 95 10.02 4.19 -14.40
N GLU A 96 10.57 2.98 -14.54
CA GLU A 96 10.81 2.06 -13.43
C GLU A 96 11.74 2.69 -12.37
N ASP A 97 12.87 3.27 -12.80
CA ASP A 97 13.78 4.01 -11.92
C ASP A 97 13.09 5.18 -11.21
N LYS A 98 12.22 5.90 -11.92
CA LYS A 98 11.48 7.03 -11.35
C LYS A 98 10.45 6.57 -10.31
N ILE A 99 9.77 5.45 -10.55
CA ILE A 99 8.83 4.85 -9.59
C ILE A 99 9.58 4.45 -8.33
N GLU A 100 10.70 3.73 -8.44
CA GLU A 100 11.50 3.32 -7.29
C GLU A 100 11.96 4.52 -6.45
N LYS A 101 12.40 5.59 -7.10
CA LYS A 101 12.79 6.83 -6.42
C LYS A 101 11.61 7.48 -5.67
N LEU A 102 10.43 7.54 -6.28
CA LEU A 102 9.23 8.10 -5.66
C LEU A 102 8.75 7.24 -4.48
N GLU A 103 8.81 5.91 -4.60
CA GLU A 103 8.48 5.00 -3.50
C GLU A 103 9.43 5.17 -2.32
N LEU A 104 10.73 5.36 -2.59
CA LEU A 104 11.72 5.65 -1.56
C LEU A 104 11.42 6.97 -0.84
N GLU A 105 11.07 8.03 -1.56
CA GLU A 105 10.69 9.33 -0.96
C GLU A 105 9.39 9.24 -0.14
N LEU A 106 8.39 8.51 -0.64
CA LEU A 106 7.15 8.26 0.10
C LEU A 106 7.39 7.46 1.38
N SER A 107 8.27 6.45 1.35
CA SER A 107 8.61 5.68 2.55
C SER A 107 9.31 6.53 3.61
N LYS A 108 10.22 7.41 3.20
CA LYS A 108 10.94 8.35 4.09
C LYS A 108 9.98 9.36 4.72
N THR A 109 9.11 9.97 3.92
CA THR A 109 8.12 10.95 4.40
C THR A 109 7.10 10.31 5.34
N LYS A 110 6.59 9.11 5.02
CA LYS A 110 5.67 8.36 5.89
C LYS A 110 6.30 7.99 7.23
N LYS A 111 7.56 7.57 7.25
CA LYS A 111 8.30 7.25 8.49
C LYS A 111 8.59 8.50 9.32
N SER A 112 8.95 9.61 8.68
CA SER A 112 9.19 10.88 9.36
C SER A 112 7.92 11.42 10.02
N THR A 113 6.81 11.49 9.28
CA THR A 113 5.53 12.05 9.77
C THR A 113 4.89 11.22 10.88
N THR A 114 4.89 9.90 10.76
CA THR A 114 4.32 9.02 11.79
C THR A 114 5.15 9.00 13.07
N SER A 115 6.49 9.02 12.97
CA SER A 115 7.36 9.01 14.15
C SER A 115 7.35 10.33 14.91
N THR A 116 7.45 11.46 14.21
CA THR A 116 7.44 12.79 14.84
C THR A 116 6.10 13.10 15.49
N SER A 117 4.99 12.89 14.77
CA SER A 117 3.64 13.09 15.30
C SER A 117 3.35 12.18 16.51
N ALA A 118 3.74 10.90 16.46
CA ALA A 118 3.55 9.99 17.59
C ALA A 118 4.39 10.41 18.82
N THR A 119 5.61 10.92 18.62
CA THR A 119 6.43 11.40 19.74
C THR A 119 5.89 12.68 20.36
N ASP A 120 5.37 13.60 19.56
CA ASP A 120 4.83 14.87 20.05
C ASP A 120 3.51 14.67 20.79
N LEU A 121 2.62 13.83 20.26
CA LEU A 121 1.38 13.44 20.95
C LEU A 121 1.66 12.74 22.28
N LYS A 122 2.70 11.87 22.33
CA LYS A 122 3.10 11.20 23.57
C LYS A 122 3.61 12.20 24.62
N LYS A 123 4.37 13.21 24.21
CA LYS A 123 4.83 14.29 25.11
C LYS A 123 3.66 15.11 25.66
N GLN A 124 2.72 15.51 24.81
CA GLN A 124 1.52 16.23 25.24
C GLN A 124 0.70 15.41 26.23
N LEU A 125 0.47 14.13 25.95
CA LEU A 125 -0.26 13.24 26.86
C LEU A 125 0.42 13.13 28.24
N THR A 126 1.75 13.06 28.29
CA THR A 126 2.48 13.02 29.57
C THR A 126 2.37 14.32 30.34
N GLN A 127 2.40 15.47 29.65
CA GLN A 127 2.26 16.79 30.27
C GLN A 127 0.84 17.00 30.82
N GLU A 128 -0.19 16.63 30.06
CA GLU A 128 -1.58 16.71 30.52
C GLU A 128 -1.85 15.78 31.70
N LYS A 129 -1.34 14.54 31.67
CA LYS A 129 -1.43 13.63 32.82
C LYS A 129 -0.79 14.23 34.07
N ALA A 130 0.38 14.86 33.93
CA ALA A 130 1.03 15.54 35.04
C ALA A 130 0.17 16.71 35.59
N LEU A 131 -0.42 17.53 34.72
CA LEU A 131 -1.33 18.61 35.12
C LEU A 131 -2.58 18.07 35.85
N VAL A 132 -3.21 17.03 35.33
CA VAL A 132 -4.37 16.37 35.98
C VAL A 132 -4.01 15.86 37.36
N THR A 133 -2.83 15.23 37.53
CA THR A 133 -2.41 14.77 38.87
C THR A 133 -2.17 15.92 39.84
N LYS A 134 -1.63 17.05 39.37
CA LYS A 134 -1.44 18.25 40.20
C LYS A 134 -2.78 18.84 40.64
N LEU A 135 -3.72 19.02 39.71
CA LEU A 135 -5.05 19.54 40.01
C LEU A 135 -5.82 18.63 40.97
N ARG A 136 -5.72 17.30 40.82
CA ARG A 136 -6.33 16.36 41.76
C ARG A 136 -5.78 16.49 43.19
N LYS A 137 -4.47 16.70 43.33
CA LYS A 137 -3.86 16.96 44.65
C LYS A 137 -4.38 18.26 45.26
N GLU A 138 -4.55 19.30 44.45
CA GLU A 138 -5.09 20.58 44.91
C GLU A 138 -6.55 20.48 45.34
N ILE A 139 -7.38 19.78 44.56
CA ILE A 139 -8.78 19.50 44.92
C ILE A 139 -8.83 18.77 46.27
N LYS A 140 -8.06 17.69 46.42
CA LYS A 140 -8.01 16.94 47.69
C LYS A 140 -7.60 17.82 48.88
N ALA A 141 -6.61 18.69 48.70
CA ALA A 141 -6.20 19.61 49.75
C ALA A 141 -7.30 20.61 50.12
N LYS A 142 -8.08 21.09 49.13
CA LYS A 142 -9.25 21.96 49.37
C LYS A 142 -10.37 21.20 50.08
N ASP A 143 -10.65 19.97 49.70
CA ASP A 143 -11.65 19.13 50.37
C ASP A 143 -11.28 18.88 51.84
N ASP A 144 -10.01 18.62 52.13
CA ASP A 144 -9.51 18.46 53.50
C ASP A 144 -9.68 19.75 54.34
N LEU A 145 -9.54 20.92 53.71
CA LEU A 145 -9.78 22.21 54.36
C LEU A 145 -11.27 22.47 54.62
N ILE A 146 -12.14 22.14 53.66
CA ILE A 146 -13.60 22.23 53.82
C ILE A 146 -14.05 21.35 54.98
N LEU A 147 -13.60 20.09 55.04
CA LEU A 147 -13.91 19.18 56.14
C LEU A 147 -13.46 19.71 57.51
N LYS A 148 -12.31 20.39 57.58
CA LYS A 148 -11.84 21.03 58.82
C LYS A 148 -12.72 22.21 59.21
N LEU A 149 -13.10 23.06 58.25
CA LEU A 149 -13.97 24.20 58.49
C LEU A 149 -15.36 23.76 58.96
N GLU A 150 -15.97 22.77 58.31
CA GLU A 150 -17.27 22.20 58.70
C GLU A 150 -17.26 21.63 60.13
N LYS A 151 -16.17 20.95 60.52
CA LYS A 151 -16.00 20.47 61.91
C LYS A 151 -15.91 21.62 62.91
N SER A 152 -15.26 22.73 62.54
CA SER A 152 -15.15 23.89 63.42
C SER A 152 -16.45 24.69 63.58
N THR A 153 -17.28 24.77 62.53
CA THR A 153 -18.58 25.46 62.58
C THR A 153 -19.66 24.65 63.31
N THR A 154 -19.67 23.33 63.16
CA THR A 154 -20.58 22.43 63.90
C THR A 154 -20.24 22.39 65.40
N ALA A 155 -18.96 22.42 65.77
CA ALA A 155 -18.53 22.52 67.17
C ALA A 155 -18.95 23.85 67.84
N ASN A 156 -18.90 24.97 67.11
CA ASN A 156 -19.33 26.27 67.63
C ASN A 156 -20.85 26.44 67.72
N THR A 157 -21.62 25.74 66.88
CA THR A 157 -23.09 25.78 66.91
C THR A 157 -23.66 24.92 68.06
N SER A 158 -22.95 23.86 68.47
CA SER A 158 -23.36 22.99 69.58
C SER A 158 -23.19 23.63 70.97
N ASN A 159 -22.41 24.71 71.11
CA ASN A 159 -22.14 25.34 72.41
C ASN A 159 -23.07 26.52 72.74
N ASN A 160 -24.05 26.84 71.87
CA ASN A 160 -24.89 28.04 72.02
C ASN A 160 -26.39 27.76 72.17
N VAL A 161 -26.79 26.52 72.50
CA VAL A 161 -28.20 26.18 72.76
C VAL A 161 -28.35 25.46 74.10
N SER A 162 -28.56 26.23 75.16
CA SER A 162 -29.16 25.76 76.44
C SER A 162 -29.90 26.92 77.14
N THR A 163 -31.18 27.08 76.75
CA THR A 163 -32.45 27.36 77.49
C THR A 163 -32.51 28.30 78.73
N PRO A 164 -33.68 28.85 79.18
CA PRO A 164 -35.06 28.33 79.01
C PRO A 164 -36.21 29.36 78.81
N ASN A 165 -37.39 28.92 78.35
CA ASN A 165 -38.60 29.13 79.14
C ASN A 165 -39.82 28.29 78.73
N ARG A 166 -40.60 27.98 79.76
CA ARG A 166 -41.69 27.02 79.91
C ARG A 166 -43.02 27.78 80.08
N SER A 167 -44.06 27.42 79.34
CA SER A 167 -45.46 27.71 79.74
C SER A 167 -46.48 26.81 79.01
N THR A 168 -46.87 25.75 79.72
CA THR A 168 -48.21 25.16 79.94
C THR A 168 -49.39 25.31 78.96
N THR A 169 -50.02 24.13 78.73
CA THR A 169 -51.46 23.76 78.78
C THR A 169 -52.37 23.74 77.53
N LYS A 170 -52.87 22.50 77.30
CA LYS A 170 -54.27 22.04 77.10
C LYS A 170 -54.83 21.84 75.68
N SER A 171 -55.22 20.58 75.45
CA SER A 171 -56.54 20.12 74.97
C SER A 171 -56.93 20.33 73.50
N GLY A 172 -57.13 19.21 72.78
CA GLY A 172 -58.06 19.15 71.65
C GLY A 172 -57.72 18.13 70.57
N ARG A 173 -58.31 16.92 70.66
CA ARG A 173 -58.39 15.90 69.59
C ARG A 173 -59.60 16.23 68.68
N PRO A 174 -59.88 15.45 67.61
CA PRO A 174 -59.32 15.39 66.25
C PRO A 174 -60.33 15.80 65.16
N VAL A 175 -59.91 16.05 63.91
CA VAL A 175 -60.80 15.86 62.74
C VAL A 175 -60.05 15.22 61.57
N ARG A 176 -60.66 14.14 61.10
CA ARG A 176 -60.37 13.25 59.97
C ARG A 176 -60.74 13.94 58.64
N SER A 177 -59.94 13.79 57.59
CA SER A 177 -60.38 13.68 56.18
C SER A 177 -59.19 13.47 55.21
N ARG A 178 -59.04 12.23 54.73
CA ARG A 178 -58.57 11.87 53.37
C ARG A 178 -59.83 11.92 52.44
N PRO A 179 -59.79 11.84 51.09
CA PRO A 179 -58.66 11.46 50.21
C PRO A 179 -58.57 12.20 48.83
N SER A 180 -57.60 11.74 48.03
CA SER A 180 -57.69 11.46 46.58
C SER A 180 -57.76 12.64 45.59
N LYS A 181 -56.70 12.77 44.77
CA LYS A 181 -56.81 12.42 43.34
C LYS A 181 -55.45 12.21 42.68
N ALA A 182 -55.35 11.10 41.96
CA ALA A 182 -54.40 10.87 40.89
C ALA A 182 -54.93 11.49 39.59
N GLU A 183 -54.04 11.91 38.69
CA GLU A 183 -54.19 11.88 37.22
C GLU A 183 -52.87 12.40 36.63
N LYS A 184 -52.05 11.49 36.11
CA LYS A 184 -51.69 11.31 34.68
C LYS A 184 -50.43 12.07 34.28
#